data_AF-A0A7V4LSH0-F1
#
_entry.id   AF-A0A7V4LSH0-F1
#
_cell.length_a   1.000
_cell.length_b   1.000
_cell.length_c   1.000
_cell.angle_alpha   90.00
_cell.angle_beta   90.00
_cell.angle_gamma   90.00
#
_symmetry.space_group_name_H-M   'P 1'
#
loop_
_entity.id
_entity.type
_entity.pdbx_description
1 polymer ?
#
loop_
_entity_poly.entity_id
_entity_poly.type
_entity_poly.pdbx_seq_one_letter_code
_entity_poly.pdbx_strand_id
1 'polypeptide(L)'
;MHSDAIQVPGVLTCRELVRRTHAVPRSFFARPAVEVARALLGSVLIHRETAGRVVEVEAYLGGEDRAAHAWRGVTPRTRVLFGPPGHAYVYLIYGMYECLNVVAEPEGS
;
A
#
# COMPACT_ATOMS: atom_id res chain seq x y z
N MET A 1 11.73 14.21 -25.78
CA MET A 1 12.95 13.41 -25.52
C MET A 1 12.48 12.09 -24.91
N HIS A 2 12.23 11.08 -25.75
CA HIS A 2 11.96 9.73 -25.26
C HIS A 2 13.32 9.16 -24.84
N SER A 3 13.51 8.95 -23.54
CA SER A 3 14.65 8.21 -23.03
C SER A 3 14.39 6.75 -23.37
N ASP A 4 15.15 6.21 -24.33
CA ASP A 4 15.19 4.78 -24.60
C ASP A 4 15.80 4.11 -23.36
N ALA A 5 14.93 3.62 -22.49
CA ALA A 5 15.32 2.86 -21.30
C ALA A 5 16.14 1.66 -21.75
N ILE A 6 17.40 1.62 -21.35
CA ILE A 6 18.31 0.49 -21.58
C ILE A 6 17.62 -0.77 -21.03
N GLN A 7 17.26 -1.70 -21.92
CA GLN A 7 16.74 -3.01 -21.52
C GLN A 7 17.88 -3.80 -20.90
N VAL A 8 17.88 -3.91 -19.56
CA VAL A 8 18.78 -4.81 -18.84
C VAL A 8 18.26 -6.23 -18.99
N PRO A 9 19.02 -7.18 -19.59
CA PRO A 9 18.57 -8.55 -19.75
C PRO A 9 18.14 -9.17 -18.42
N GLY A 10 16.94 -9.75 -18.38
CA GLY A 10 16.37 -10.37 -17.18
C GLY A 10 15.57 -9.43 -16.27
N VAL A 11 15.54 -8.12 -16.54
CA VAL A 11 14.69 -7.15 -15.83
C VAL A 11 13.38 -6.97 -16.59
N LEU A 12 12.26 -7.30 -15.95
CA LEU A 12 10.93 -7.10 -16.51
C LEU A 12 10.54 -5.62 -16.47
N THR A 13 10.01 -5.11 -17.57
CA THR A 13 9.35 -3.81 -17.62
C THR A 13 8.07 -3.82 -16.79
N CYS A 14 7.60 -2.65 -16.33
CA CYS A 14 6.31 -2.53 -15.64
C CYS A 14 5.13 -3.08 -16.48
N ARG A 15 5.19 -2.90 -17.81
CA ARG A 15 4.18 -3.46 -18.73
C ARG A 15 4.19 -4.99 -18.73
N GLU A 16 5.37 -5.62 -18.64
CA GLU A 16 5.49 -7.08 -18.53
C GLU A 16 5.04 -7.58 -17.16
N LEU A 17 5.39 -6.86 -16.08
CA LEU A 17 4.93 -7.19 -14.73
C LEU A 17 3.39 -7.20 -14.67
N VAL A 18 2.73 -6.15 -15.16
CA VAL A 18 1.25 -6.08 -15.20
C VAL A 18 0.63 -7.22 -16.02
N ARG A 19 1.29 -7.71 -17.08
CA ARG A 19 0.79 -8.86 -17.86
C ARG A 19 1.00 -10.20 -17.18
N ARG A 20 2.00 -10.31 -16.29
CA ARG A 20 2.40 -11.56 -15.62
C ARG A 20 1.86 -11.68 -14.21
N THR A 21 1.33 -10.60 -13.65
CA THR A 21 0.75 -10.57 -12.31
C THR A 21 -0.73 -10.20 -12.37
N HIS A 22 -1.42 -10.37 -11.24
CA HIS A 22 -2.80 -9.91 -11.07
C HIS A 22 -2.85 -8.81 -10.03
N ALA A 23 -3.68 -7.79 -10.28
CA ALA A 23 -3.96 -6.79 -9.27
C ALA A 23 -4.56 -7.46 -8.03
N VAL A 24 -4.04 -7.09 -6.87
CA VAL A 24 -4.52 -7.61 -5.59
C VAL A 24 -5.97 -7.14 -5.39
N PRO A 25 -6.95 -8.06 -5.24
CA PRO A 25 -8.35 -7.69 -5.17
C PRO A 25 -8.69 -6.99 -3.85
N ARG A 26 -9.76 -6.19 -3.81
CA ARG A 26 -10.19 -5.50 -2.57
C ARG A 26 -10.45 -6.46 -1.41
N SER A 27 -10.96 -7.66 -1.69
CA SER A 27 -11.18 -8.73 -0.71
C SER A 27 -9.89 -9.20 -0.02
N PHE A 28 -8.73 -9.04 -0.65
CA PHE A 28 -7.44 -9.32 -0.02
C PHE A 28 -7.19 -8.38 1.18
N PHE A 29 -7.62 -7.13 1.09
CA PHE A 29 -7.39 -6.13 2.14
C PHE A 29 -8.47 -6.18 3.23
N ALA A 30 -9.63 -6.80 2.95
CA ALA A 30 -10.73 -6.99 3.90
C ALA A 30 -10.45 -8.11 4.92
N ARG A 31 -9.27 -8.10 5.55
CA ARG A 31 -8.75 -9.07 6.52
C ARG A 31 -7.99 -8.34 7.63
N PRO A 32 -7.70 -8.97 8.77
CA PRO A 32 -6.92 -8.37 9.86
C PRO A 32 -5.61 -7.74 9.38
N ALA A 33 -5.26 -6.56 9.88
CA ALA A 33 -4.11 -5.79 9.40
C ALA A 33 -2.79 -6.58 9.41
N VAL A 34 -2.58 -7.41 10.43
CA VAL A 34 -1.39 -8.28 10.56
C VAL A 34 -1.33 -9.33 9.44
N GLU A 35 -2.47 -9.91 9.07
CA GLU A 35 -2.54 -10.90 7.99
C GLU A 35 -2.26 -10.25 6.63
N VAL A 36 -2.85 -9.07 6.40
CA VAL A 36 -2.61 -8.29 5.19
C VAL A 36 -1.14 -7.92 5.07
N ALA A 37 -0.53 -7.40 6.14
CA ALA A 37 0.88 -7.00 6.15
C ALA A 37 1.81 -8.16 5.77
N ARG A 38 1.61 -9.34 6.36
CA ARG A 38 2.39 -10.55 6.02
C ARG A 38 2.16 -10.99 4.58
N ALA A 39 0.91 -10.99 4.12
CA ALA A 39 0.56 -11.42 2.77
C ALA A 39 1.06 -10.46 1.68
N LEU A 40 1.32 -9.19 2.01
CA LEU A 40 1.88 -8.21 1.09
C LEU A 40 3.37 -8.45 0.80
N LEU A 41 4.10 -9.10 1.69
CA LEU A 41 5.52 -9.42 1.46
C LEU A 41 5.68 -10.27 0.19
N GLY A 42 6.57 -9.84 -0.69
CA GLY A 42 6.79 -10.46 -2.01
C GLY A 42 5.86 -9.94 -3.11
N SER A 43 4.80 -9.21 -2.78
CA SER A 43 3.97 -8.52 -3.78
C SER A 43 4.77 -7.44 -4.50
N VAL A 44 4.33 -7.06 -5.70
CA VAL A 44 4.96 -5.98 -6.49
C VAL A 44 4.06 -4.76 -6.48
N LEU A 45 4.55 -3.65 -5.93
CA LEU A 45 3.93 -2.34 -6.10
C LEU A 45 4.37 -1.77 -7.44
N ILE A 46 3.41 -1.42 -8.28
CA ILE A 46 3.64 -0.84 -9.60
C ILE A 46 3.01 0.55 -9.61
N HIS A 47 3.79 1.58 -9.98
CA HIS A 47 3.31 2.94 -10.13
C HIS A 47 3.85 3.53 -11.43
N ARG A 48 2.97 3.67 -12.44
CA ARG A 48 3.33 4.14 -13.78
C ARG A 48 4.45 3.29 -14.39
N GLU A 49 5.65 3.83 -14.47
CA GLU A 49 6.83 3.23 -15.09
C GLU A 49 7.78 2.60 -14.07
N THR A 50 7.51 2.75 -12.77
CA THR A 50 8.32 2.19 -11.69
C THR A 50 7.63 1.01 -11.01
N ALA A 51 8.43 0.07 -10.52
CA ALA A 51 7.96 -1.04 -9.74
C ALA A 51 8.98 -1.43 -8.67
N GLY A 52 8.48 -2.00 -7.58
CA GLY A 52 9.30 -2.52 -6.49
C GLY A 52 8.63 -3.71 -5.84
N ARG A 53 9.43 -4.69 -5.43
CA ARG A 53 8.95 -5.78 -4.59
C ARG A 53 8.84 -5.29 -3.16
N VAL A 54 7.70 -5.51 -2.53
CA VAL A 54 7.48 -5.24 -1.11
C VAL A 54 8.29 -6.24 -0.30
N VAL A 55 9.25 -5.75 0.47
CA VAL A 55 10.13 -6.57 1.32
C VAL A 55 9.97 -6.27 2.81
N GLU A 56 9.26 -5.20 3.14
CA GLU A 56 9.01 -4.73 4.50
C GLU A 56 7.62 -4.08 4.55
N VAL A 57 6.89 -4.35 5.63
CA VAL A 57 5.54 -3.81 5.89
C VAL A 57 5.33 -3.72 7.41
N GLU A 58 4.69 -2.65 7.87
CA GLU A 58 4.21 -2.49 9.25
C GLU A 58 2.69 -2.60 9.30
N ALA A 59 2.15 -3.18 10.39
CA ALA A 59 0.72 -3.25 10.65
C ALA A 59 0.37 -2.32 11.82
N TYR A 60 -0.65 -1.48 11.62
CA TYR A 60 -1.20 -0.58 12.63
C TYR A 60 -2.61 -1.02 12.99
N LEU A 61 -2.89 -1.27 14.28
CA LEU A 61 -4.10 -1.99 14.73
C LEU A 61 -5.28 -1.06 15.08
N GLY A 62 -5.42 0.05 14.36
CA GLY A 62 -6.58 0.93 14.53
C GLY A 62 -6.64 1.64 15.88
N GLY A 63 -7.82 1.61 16.51
CA GLY A 63 -8.14 2.39 17.71
C GLY A 63 -7.43 1.94 19.00
N GLU A 64 -6.94 0.70 19.05
CA GLU A 64 -6.23 0.17 20.22
C GLU A 64 -4.71 0.43 20.16
N ASP A 65 -4.17 0.70 18.98
CA ASP A 65 -2.76 0.91 18.74
C ASP A 65 -2.39 2.40 18.83
N ARG A 66 -1.75 2.78 19.94
CA ARG A 66 -1.31 4.16 20.19
C ARG A 66 -0.30 4.70 19.17
N ALA A 67 0.36 3.85 18.39
CA ALA A 67 1.24 4.27 17.30
C ALA A 67 0.45 4.60 16.03
N ALA A 68 -0.78 4.12 15.88
CA ALA A 68 -1.61 4.34 14.72
C ALA A 68 -2.21 5.75 14.69
N HIS A 69 -2.27 6.34 13.50
CA HIS A 69 -3.03 7.59 13.31
C HIS A 69 -4.53 7.44 13.61
N ALA A 70 -5.07 6.21 13.53
CA ALA A 70 -6.46 5.90 13.86
C ALA A 70 -6.76 5.95 15.37
N TRP A 71 -5.76 5.88 16.25
CA TRP A 71 -5.94 5.89 17.71
C TRP A 71 -6.72 7.10 18.23
N ARG A 72 -6.53 8.27 17.59
CA ARG A 72 -7.26 9.51 17.95
C ARG A 72 -8.63 9.63 17.29
N GLY A 73 -9.10 8.57 16.64
CA GLY A 73 -10.36 8.55 15.91
C GLY A 73 -10.32 9.32 14.59
N VAL A 74 -11.53 9.69 14.14
CA VAL A 74 -11.74 10.31 12.83
C VAL A 74 -11.37 11.79 12.86
N THR A 75 -10.49 12.18 11.96
CA THR A 75 -10.13 13.57 11.63
C THR A 75 -10.29 13.76 10.11
N PRO A 76 -10.28 15.00 9.59
CA PRO A 76 -10.29 15.21 8.14
C PRO A 76 -9.19 14.43 7.40
N ARG A 77 -8.02 14.28 8.02
CA ARG A 77 -6.88 13.53 7.49
C ARG A 77 -7.09 12.01 7.60
N THR A 78 -7.53 11.52 8.76
CA THR A 78 -7.61 10.07 9.04
C THR A 78 -8.89 9.43 8.50
N ARG A 79 -9.86 10.20 7.99
CA ARG A 79 -11.13 9.68 7.45
C ARG A 79 -10.96 8.49 6.50
N VAL A 80 -9.91 8.48 5.67
CA VAL A 80 -9.64 7.38 4.73
C VAL A 80 -9.41 6.05 5.45
N LEU A 81 -8.76 6.07 6.63
CA LEU A 81 -8.47 4.87 7.43
C LEU A 81 -9.74 4.16 7.93
N PHE A 82 -10.87 4.86 7.98
CA PHE A 82 -12.16 4.34 8.42
C PHE A 82 -13.10 4.03 7.25
N GLY A 83 -12.60 4.08 6.02
CA GLY A 83 -13.37 3.74 4.81
C GLY A 83 -13.13 2.30 4.34
N PRO A 84 -13.49 1.98 3.09
CA PRO A 84 -13.39 0.60 2.59
C PRO A 84 -11.94 0.09 2.49
N PRO A 85 -11.70 -1.22 2.65
CA PRO A 85 -10.36 -1.82 2.53
C PRO A 85 -9.73 -1.63 1.15
N GLY A 86 -8.39 -1.62 1.11
CA GLY A 86 -7.58 -1.46 -0.09
C GLY A 86 -7.42 -0.02 -0.57
N HIS A 87 -7.94 0.97 0.18
CA HIS A 87 -7.69 2.38 -0.13
C HIS A 87 -6.27 2.77 0.26
N ALA A 88 -5.61 3.57 -0.57
CA ALA A 88 -4.33 4.15 -0.22
C ALA A 88 -4.54 5.34 0.74
N TYR A 89 -3.79 5.35 1.84
CA TYR A 89 -3.68 6.50 2.73
C TYR A 89 -2.23 7.00 2.67
N VAL A 90 -2.04 8.09 1.92
CA VAL A 90 -0.74 8.75 1.75
C VAL A 90 -0.76 10.04 2.56
N TYR A 91 0.29 10.27 3.33
CA TYR A 91 0.40 11.49 4.13
C TYR A 91 1.81 12.05 4.15
N LEU A 92 1.90 13.38 4.35
CA LEU A 92 3.16 14.08 4.57
C LEU A 92 3.62 13.91 6.03
N ILE A 93 4.87 13.49 6.21
CA ILE A 93 5.59 13.40 7.48
C ILE A 93 6.75 14.38 7.49
N TYR A 94 6.96 15.05 8.63
CA TYR A 94 8.00 16.07 8.83
C TYR A 94 7.99 17.24 7.83
N GLY A 95 6.89 17.44 7.11
CA GLY A 95 6.77 18.49 6.10
C GLY A 95 7.53 18.22 4.80
N MET A 96 8.14 17.04 4.62
CA MET A 96 9.07 16.79 3.51
C MET A 96 9.03 15.38 2.89
N TYR A 97 8.50 14.37 3.60
CA TYR A 97 8.45 13.00 3.09
C TYR A 97 7.01 12.47 3.07
N GLU A 98 6.74 11.51 2.18
CA GLU A 98 5.45 10.86 2.06
C GLU A 98 5.50 9.43 2.59
N CYS A 99 4.49 9.02 3.36
CA CYS A 99 4.33 7.64 3.80
C CYS A 99 3.08 7.05 3.13
N LEU A 100 3.25 5.92 2.42
CA LEU A 100 2.16 5.16 1.81
C LEU A 100 1.68 4.08 2.79
N ASN A 101 0.37 4.06 3.02
CA ASN A 101 -0.32 3.04 3.78
C ASN A 101 -1.48 2.49 2.93
N VAL A 102 -1.97 1.30 3.27
CA VAL A 102 -3.17 0.72 2.69
C VAL A 102 -4.15 0.36 3.80
N VAL A 103 -5.42 0.71 3.62
CA VAL A 103 -6.49 0.39 4.57
C VAL A 103 -6.72 -1.13 4.56
N ALA A 104 -6.64 -1.73 5.73
CA ALA A 104 -7.01 -3.13 5.97
C ALA A 104 -8.31 -3.19 6.77
N GLU A 105 -8.87 -4.39 6.87
CA GLU A 105 -10.11 -4.70 7.59
C GLU A 105 -11.38 -4.12 6.93
N PRO A 106 -12.57 -4.71 7.21
CA PRO A 106 -13.84 -4.16 6.74
C PRO A 106 -14.09 -2.75 7.27
N GLU A 107 -14.87 -1.96 6.54
CA GLU A 107 -15.30 -0.64 7.05
C GLU A 107 -16.11 -0.81 8.35
N GLY A 108 -15.77 -0.03 9.37
CA GLY A 108 -16.48 -0.01 10.66
C GLY A 108 -16.06 -1.08 11.68
N SER A 109 -14.97 -1.81 11.44
CA SER A 109 -14.33 -2.69 12.44
C SER A 109 -13.60 -1.93 13.54
#